data_AF-A0A182ENW5-F1
#
_entry.id   AF-A0A182ENW5-F1
#
_cell.length_a   1.000
_cell.length_b   1.000
_cell.length_c   1.000
_cell.angle_alpha   90.00
_cell.angle_beta   90.00
_cell.angle_gamma   90.00
#
_symmetry.space_group_name_H-M   'P 1'
#
loop_
_entity.id
_entity.type
_entity.pdbx_description
1 polymer ?
#
loop_
_entity_poly.entity_id
_entity_poly.type
_entity_poly.pdbx_seq_one_letter_code
_entity_poly.pdbx_strand_id
1 'polypeptide(L)'
;TFTEFGYTSNFSLSSCTVGREEITFESRFILNGVCVILRGILNREMMTGSGTLEFDEEKAAEEELRRQQAMQQYGNRIQAIQRRFNLPRS
;
A
#
# COMPACT_ATOMS: atom_id res chain seq x y z
N THR A 1 -0.08 -3.05 -16.50
CA THR A 1 -0.23 -4.47 -16.13
C THR A 1 1.12 -5.13 -16.23
N PHE A 2 1.57 -5.80 -15.17
CA PHE A 2 2.83 -6.54 -15.16
C PHE A 2 2.54 -8.02 -14.96
N THR A 3 3.29 -8.88 -15.66
CA THR A 3 3.19 -10.33 -15.51
C THR A 3 4.52 -10.87 -15.04
N GLU A 4 4.52 -11.50 -13.86
CA GLU A 4 5.71 -12.14 -13.29
C GLU A 4 5.29 -13.49 -12.71
N PHE A 5 6.05 -14.55 -12.99
CA PHE A 5 5.74 -15.93 -12.56
C PHE A 5 4.29 -16.40 -12.89
N GLY A 6 3.69 -15.87 -13.96
CA GLY A 6 2.31 -16.19 -14.35
C GLY A 6 1.22 -15.42 -13.60
N TYR A 7 1.59 -14.49 -12.71
CA TYR A 7 0.66 -13.59 -12.03
C TYR A 7 0.54 -12.28 -12.78
N THR A 8 -0.69 -11.90 -13.11
CA THR A 8 -1.00 -10.62 -13.74
C THR A 8 -1.48 -9.63 -12.69
N SER A 9 -0.69 -8.59 -12.45
CA SER A 9 -0.98 -7.57 -11.46
C SER A 9 -1.12 -6.19 -12.11
N ASN A 10 -2.11 -5.43 -11.62
CA ASN A 10 -2.34 -4.05 -12.02
C ASN A 10 -1.96 -3.15 -10.85
N PHE A 11 -1.00 -2.26 -11.08
CA PHE A 11 -0.54 -1.30 -10.09
C PHE A 11 -0.80 0.12 -10.58
N SER A 12 -1.34 0.97 -9.71
CA SER A 12 -1.45 2.40 -9.97
C SER A 12 -0.08 3.06 -9.81
N LEU A 13 0.38 3.77 -10.83
CA LEU A 13 1.69 4.41 -10.78
C LEU A 13 1.64 5.66 -9.89
N SER A 14 2.57 5.73 -8.94
CA SER A 14 2.84 6.92 -8.14
C SER A 14 3.73 7.90 -8.92
N SER A 15 4.63 7.39 -9.75
CA SER A 15 5.41 8.19 -10.70
C SER A 15 5.80 7.37 -11.93
N CYS A 16 6.04 8.04 -13.05
CA CYS A 16 6.47 7.42 -14.31
C CYS A 16 7.26 8.43 -15.13
N THR A 17 8.44 8.03 -15.62
CA THR A 17 9.25 8.83 -16.55
C THR A 17 9.48 8.04 -17.82
N VAL A 18 9.13 8.61 -18.96
CA VAL A 18 9.26 7.98 -20.27
C VAL A 18 10.48 8.57 -20.98
N GLY A 19 11.56 7.79 -21.03
CA GLY A 19 12.76 8.09 -21.78
C GLY A 19 12.66 7.71 -23.26
N ARG A 20 13.79 7.82 -23.97
CA ARG A 20 13.88 7.41 -25.38
C ARG A 20 13.85 5.90 -25.53
N GLU A 21 14.64 5.18 -24.73
CA GLU A 21 14.78 3.71 -24.82
C GLU A 21 14.20 2.98 -23.60
N GLU A 22 14.02 3.68 -22.49
CA GLU A 22 13.55 3.10 -21.23
C GLU A 22 12.45 3.92 -20.57
N ILE A 23 11.64 3.25 -19.75
CA ILE A 23 10.60 3.84 -18.91
C ILE A 23 10.93 3.47 -17.47
N THR A 24 11.05 4.46 -16.59
CA THR A 24 11.17 4.23 -15.15
C THR A 24 9.83 4.47 -14.48
N PHE A 25 9.50 3.67 -13.47
CA PHE A 25 8.21 3.77 -12.78
C PHE A 25 8.34 3.49 -11.29
N GLU A 26 7.44 4.11 -10.52
CA GLU A 26 7.21 3.82 -9.10
C GLU A 26 5.72 3.57 -8.87
N SER A 27 5.40 2.60 -8.01
CA SER A 27 4.05 2.39 -7.49
C SER A 27 4.11 2.07 -6.01
N ARG A 28 3.37 2.83 -5.19
CA ARG A 28 3.22 2.59 -3.76
C ARG A 28 1.87 1.92 -3.47
N PHE A 29 1.88 0.81 -2.76
CA PHE A 29 0.66 0.06 -2.41
C PHE A 29 0.84 -0.80 -1.15
N ILE A 30 -0.26 -1.40 -0.68
CA ILE A 30 -0.26 -2.33 0.45
C ILE A 30 -0.36 -3.75 -0.09
N LEU A 31 0.65 -4.57 0.20
CA LEU A 31 0.69 -5.99 -0.15
C LEU A 31 0.54 -6.83 1.12
N ASN A 32 -0.59 -7.52 1.27
CA ASN A 32 -0.87 -8.38 2.44
C ASN A 32 -0.66 -7.67 3.80
N GLY A 33 -1.00 -6.38 3.88
CA GLY A 33 -0.83 -5.57 5.09
C GLY A 33 0.54 -4.88 5.23
N VAL A 34 1.46 -5.09 4.28
CA VAL A 34 2.79 -4.44 4.26
C VAL A 34 2.77 -3.28 3.26
N CYS A 35 3.14 -2.08 3.69
CA CYS A 35 3.33 -0.94 2.80
C CYS A 35 4.62 -1.15 1.99
N VAL A 36 4.52 -1.10 0.66
CA VAL A 36 5.64 -1.34 -0.25
C VAL A 36 5.72 -0.31 -1.36
N ILE A 37 6.94 -0.11 -1.84
CA ILE A 37 7.27 0.67 -3.04
C ILE A 37 7.78 -0.31 -4.10
N LEU A 38 7.10 -0.40 -5.24
CA LEU A 38 7.59 -1.07 -6.43
C LEU A 38 8.30 -0.03 -7.30
N ARG A 39 9.59 -0.23 -7.56
CA ARG A 39 10.38 0.59 -8.49
C ARG A 39 10.91 -0.28 -9.60
N GLY A 40 10.85 0.19 -10.83
CA GLY A 40 11.37 -0.58 -11.94
C GLY A 40 11.71 0.23 -13.17
N ILE A 41 12.32 -0.48 -14.11
CA ILE A 41 12.71 0.01 -15.43
C ILE A 41 12.16 -0.95 -16.46
N LEU A 42 11.62 -0.42 -17.56
CA LEU A 42 11.15 -1.17 -18.72
C LEU A 42 11.87 -0.67 -19.97
N ASN A 43 12.36 -1.59 -20.80
CA ASN A 43 12.72 -1.27 -22.18
C ASN A 43 11.46 -0.89 -22.96
N ARG A 44 11.50 0.25 -23.65
CA ARG A 44 10.33 0.85 -24.32
C ARG A 44 9.86 0.06 -25.54
N GLU A 45 10.79 -0.56 -26.27
CA GLU A 45 10.44 -1.29 -27.50
C GLU A 45 9.97 -2.71 -27.18
N MET A 46 10.71 -3.42 -26.33
CA MET A 46 10.41 -4.80 -25.97
C MET A 46 9.31 -4.91 -24.91
N MET A 47 9.01 -3.81 -24.20
CA MET A 47 8.07 -3.79 -23.07
C MET A 47 8.42 -4.80 -21.97
N THR A 48 9.71 -5.13 -21.85
CA THR A 48 10.27 -6.03 -20.84
C THR A 48 11.15 -5.24 -19.90
N GLY A 49 11.22 -5.68 -18.65
CA GLY A 49 12.15 -5.11 -17.70
C GLY A 49 12.02 -5.77 -16.35
N SER A 50 12.45 -5.07 -15.32
CA SER A 50 12.52 -5.58 -13.95
C SER A 50 12.11 -4.52 -12.96
N GLY A 51 11.62 -4.95 -11.81
CA GLY A 51 11.36 -4.08 -10.68
C GLY A 51 11.71 -4.75 -9.36
N THR A 52 11.87 -3.92 -8.33
CA THR A 52 12.17 -4.33 -6.96
C THR A 52 11.08 -3.81 -6.05
N LEU A 53 10.66 -4.63 -5.09
CA LEU A 53 9.80 -4.23 -4.00
C LEU A 53 10.64 -3.86 -2.78
N GLU A 54 10.39 -2.68 -2.23
CA GLU A 54 11.03 -2.16 -1.04
C GLU A 54 9.97 -1.83 0.01
N PHE A 55 10.33 -1.89 1.29
CA PHE A 55 9.43 -1.48 2.37
C PHE A 55 9.25 0.05 2.36
N ASP A 56 8.00 0.52 2.39
CA ASP A 56 7.69 1.95 2.51
C ASP A 56 7.53 2.32 3.99
N GLU A 57 8.64 2.67 4.64
CA GLU A 57 8.66 3.02 6.08
C GLU A 57 7.83 4.26 6.39
N GLU A 58 7.87 5.26 5.50
CA GLU A 58 7.09 6.50 5.62
C GLU A 58 5.60 6.19 5.61
N LYS A 59 5.11 5.46 4.59
CA LYS A 59 3.71 5.05 4.53
C LYS A 59 3.32 4.13 5.68
N ALA A 60 4.19 3.22 6.08
CA ALA A 60 3.91 2.32 7.19
C ALA A 60 3.68 3.11 8.50
N ALA A 61 4.48 4.14 8.76
CA ALA A 61 4.31 5.01 9.93
C ALA A 61 2.99 5.81 9.87
N GLU A 62 2.63 6.33 8.70
CA GLU A 62 1.35 7.03 8.49
C GLU A 62 0.14 6.10 8.72
N GLU A 63 0.17 4.89 8.14
CA GLU A 63 -0.90 3.91 8.31
C GLU A 63 -1.00 3.41 9.76
N GLU A 64 0.13 3.25 10.45
CA GLU A 64 0.15 2.90 11.87
C GLU A 64 -0.52 3.99 12.72
N LEU A 65 -0.21 5.27 12.47
CA LEU A 65 -0.87 6.38 13.16
C LEU A 65 -2.38 6.39 12.88
N ARG A 66 -2.79 6.22 11.61
CA ARG A 66 -4.19 6.15 11.21
C ARG A 66 -4.90 4.98 11.89
N ARG A 67 -4.25 3.82 11.98
CA ARG A 67 -4.76 2.62 12.66
C ARG A 67 -5.00 2.89 14.15
N GLN A 68 -4.04 3.51 14.84
CA GLN A 68 -4.17 3.86 16.25
C GLN A 68 -5.35 4.82 16.49
N GLN A 69 -5.48 5.85 15.65
CA GLN A 69 -6.60 6.79 15.72
C GLN A 69 -7.95 6.10 15.53
N ALA A 70 -8.05 5.22 14.52
CA ALA A 70 -9.26 4.45 14.27
C ALA A 70 -9.60 3.54 15.47
N MET A 71 -8.62 2.84 16.04
CA MET A 71 -8.81 1.99 17.21
C MET A 71 -9.34 2.78 18.41
N GLN A 72 -8.82 3.97 18.67
CA GLN A 72 -9.30 4.83 19.75
C GLN A 72 -10.76 5.25 19.53
N GLN A 73 -11.10 5.64 18.30
CA GLN A 73 -12.48 6.01 17.96
C GLN A 73 -13.45 4.84 18.15
N TYR A 74 -13.08 3.64 17.71
CA TYR A 74 -13.89 2.44 17.93
C TYR A 74 -14.01 2.10 19.42
N GLY A 75 -12.92 2.19 20.18
CA GLY A 75 -12.94 2.01 21.63
C GLY A 75 -13.91 2.95 22.34
N ASN A 76 -13.89 4.23 21.97
CA ASN A 76 -14.81 5.23 22.51
C ASN A 76 -16.28 4.90 22.18
N ARG A 77 -16.55 4.46 20.95
CA ARG A 77 -17.90 4.04 20.52
C ARG A 77 -18.38 2.80 21.29
N ILE A 78 -17.51 1.80 21.47
CA ILE A 78 -17.83 0.60 22.26
C ILE A 78 -18.15 0.99 23.70
N GLN A 79 -17.33 1.83 24.33
CA GLN A 79 -17.57 2.30 25.70
C GLN A 79 -18.87 3.10 25.82
N ALA A 80 -19.20 3.95 24.84
CA ALA A 80 -20.45 4.69 24.82
C ALA A 80 -21.68 3.76 24.74
N ILE A 81 -21.61 2.72 23.91
CA ILE A 81 -22.65 1.68 23.81
C ILE A 81 -22.76 0.92 25.13
N GLN A 82 -21.65 0.46 25.70
CA GLN A 82 -21.64 -0.25 26.98
C GLN A 82 -22.29 0.58 28.09
N ARG A 83 -21.97 1.87 28.18
CA ARG A 83 -22.60 2.79 29.15
C ARG A 83 -24.09 2.99 28.88
N ARG A 84 -24.50 3.14 27.62
CA ARG A 84 -25.90 3.36 27.24
C ARG A 84 -26.80 2.17 27.61
N PHE A 85 -26.26 0.95 27.54
CA PHE A 85 -27.00 -0.29 27.75
C PHE A 85 -26.62 -1.03 29.04
N ASN A 86 -25.85 -0.41 29.94
CA ASN A 86 -25.34 -1.03 31.17
C ASN A 86 -24.69 -2.40 30.94
N LEU A 87 -23.97 -2.56 29.82
CA LEU A 87 -23.27 -3.81 29.52
C LEU A 87 -22.01 -3.93 30.39
N PRO A 88 -21.69 -5.14 30.87
CA PRO A 88 -20.44 -5.37 31.58
C PRO A 88 -19.23 -5.09 30.68
N ARG A 89 -18.17 -4.53 31.28
CA ARG A 89 -16.88 -4.38 30.60
C ARG A 89 -16.17 -5.73 30.60
N SER A 90 -15.83 -6.23 29.42
CA SER A 90 -14.95 -7.38 29.22
C SER A 90 -13.51 -7.04 29.60
#